data_AF-A0A964LMI1-F1
#
_entry.id   AF-A0A964LMI1-F1
#
_cell.length_a   1.000
_cell.length_b   1.000
_cell.length_c   1.000
_cell.angle_alpha   90.00
_cell.angle_beta   90.00
_cell.angle_gamma   90.00
#
_symmetry.space_group_name_H-M   'P 1'
#
loop_
_entity.id
_entity.type
_entity.pdbx_description
1 polymer ?
#
loop_
_entity_poly.entity_id
_entity_poly.type
_entity_poly.pdbx_seq_one_letter_code
_entity_poly.pdbx_strand_id
1 'polypeptide(L)'
;MTIQSFVQPEPRSRPGYLDDWLVRSLVEHRLPAAVAAAIAPELDELGTRAAGPLRDCQRADRPNEPQLTTFDAWGNRVDRIESSPLWHEAERVAVRYGLTARPQERQHSHWSRVPQFLLVHLFHPVTDVYTCPVAMTDGAARTLLAAGNQALIDRAVPRLTSRDPDRFWTSGQWMTEATGGSDVGLSQTSAECRDGGVAPPGEEVVHVGSDVPGGPDAGATRH
;
A
#
# COMPACT_ATOMS: atom_id res chain seq x y z
N MET A 1 41.99 33.53 -16.21
CA MET A 1 41.15 32.75 -17.16
C MET A 1 40.19 31.91 -16.34
N THR A 2 38.91 32.28 -16.29
CA THR A 2 37.88 31.46 -15.64
C THR A 2 37.42 30.43 -16.65
N ILE A 3 37.73 29.16 -16.42
CA ILE A 3 37.24 28.07 -17.27
C ILE A 3 35.74 27.94 -16.97
N GLN A 4 34.89 28.35 -17.92
CA GLN A 4 33.47 27.95 -17.89
C GLN A 4 33.39 26.50 -18.34
N SER A 5 33.29 25.59 -17.38
CA SER A 5 32.98 24.20 -17.64
C SER A 5 31.53 24.07 -18.11
N PHE A 6 31.31 23.26 -19.15
CA PHE A 6 29.97 22.87 -19.56
C PHE A 6 29.33 22.01 -18.48
N VAL A 7 28.10 22.35 -18.08
CA VAL A 7 27.28 21.57 -17.16
C VAL A 7 26.00 21.16 -17.88
N GLN A 8 25.78 19.86 -18.00
CA GLN A 8 24.56 19.30 -18.58
C GLN A 8 23.34 19.68 -17.71
N PRO A 9 22.24 20.20 -18.28
CA PRO A 9 21.03 20.48 -17.51
C PRO A 9 20.41 19.19 -16.95
N GLU A 10 19.84 19.28 -15.75
CA GLU A 10 19.14 18.16 -15.10
C GLU A 10 17.96 17.67 -15.97
N PRO A 11 17.78 16.35 -16.15
CA PRO A 11 16.59 15.82 -16.79
C PRO A 11 15.36 16.15 -15.95
N ARG A 12 14.37 16.80 -16.58
CA ARG A 12 13.10 17.17 -15.95
C ARG A 12 11.97 16.30 -16.49
N SER A 13 11.18 15.76 -15.57
CA SER A 13 9.87 15.20 -15.91
C SER A 13 8.93 16.35 -16.25
N ARG A 14 8.05 16.15 -17.23
CA ARG A 14 6.99 17.13 -17.51
C ARG A 14 5.77 16.84 -16.61
N PRO A 15 5.05 17.87 -16.15
CA PRO A 15 3.90 17.70 -15.28
C PRO A 15 2.67 17.18 -16.04
N GLY A 16 1.80 16.46 -15.33
CA GLY A 16 0.54 15.95 -15.85
C GLY A 16 0.66 14.57 -16.52
N TYR A 17 -0.48 13.90 -16.67
CA TYR A 17 -0.50 12.54 -17.24
C TYR A 17 -0.39 12.53 -18.76
N LEU A 18 -0.65 13.65 -19.44
CA LEU A 18 -0.69 13.74 -20.90
C LEU A 18 0.69 13.59 -21.56
N ASP A 19 1.76 13.81 -20.79
CA ASP A 19 3.14 13.56 -21.23
C ASP A 19 3.52 12.06 -21.13
N ASP A 20 2.76 11.26 -20.39
CA ASP A 20 2.85 9.80 -20.46
C ASP A 20 1.99 9.29 -21.62
N TRP A 21 2.64 8.96 -22.74
CA TRP A 21 1.97 8.48 -23.94
C TRP A 21 1.13 7.22 -23.70
N LEU A 22 1.54 6.36 -22.77
CA LEU A 22 0.85 5.11 -22.46
C LEU A 22 -0.45 5.41 -21.72
N VAL A 23 -0.38 6.22 -20.66
CA VAL A 23 -1.56 6.63 -19.88
C VAL A 23 -2.53 7.38 -20.79
N ARG A 24 -2.06 8.35 -21.57
CA ARG A 24 -2.88 9.10 -22.52
C ARG A 24 -3.61 8.17 -23.50
N SER A 25 -2.87 7.28 -24.16
CA SER A 25 -3.42 6.34 -25.14
C SER A 25 -4.46 5.40 -24.53
N LEU A 26 -4.22 4.89 -23.32
CA LEU A 26 -5.19 4.04 -22.61
C LEU A 26 -6.47 4.80 -22.26
N VAL A 27 -6.34 6.04 -21.77
CA VAL A 27 -7.50 6.87 -21.44
C VAL A 27 -8.32 7.21 -22.68
N GLU A 28 -7.67 7.58 -23.78
CA GLU A 28 -8.33 7.97 -25.04
C GLU A 28 -8.98 6.79 -25.78
N HIS A 29 -8.37 5.61 -25.74
CA HIS A 29 -8.78 4.51 -26.61
C HIS A 29 -9.37 3.30 -25.90
N ARG A 30 -9.21 3.17 -24.58
CA ARG A 30 -9.69 2.01 -23.82
C ARG A 30 -10.80 2.32 -22.84
N LEU A 31 -11.05 3.60 -22.52
CA LEU A 31 -12.12 3.99 -21.62
C LEU A 31 -13.32 4.58 -22.37
N PRO A 32 -14.55 4.38 -21.86
CA PRO A 32 -15.69 5.16 -22.31
C PRO A 32 -15.44 6.65 -22.10
N ALA A 33 -15.86 7.50 -23.04
CA ALA A 33 -15.62 8.94 -23.00
C ALA A 33 -16.05 9.60 -21.68
N ALA A 34 -17.18 9.16 -21.10
CA ALA A 34 -17.66 9.66 -19.81
C ALA A 34 -16.73 9.29 -18.65
N VAL A 35 -16.16 8.08 -18.64
CA VAL A 35 -15.20 7.65 -17.61
C VAL A 35 -13.88 8.40 -17.79
N ALA A 36 -13.38 8.48 -19.02
CA ALA A 36 -12.16 9.23 -19.35
C ALA A 36 -12.25 10.69 -18.89
N ALA A 37 -13.36 11.38 -19.22
CA ALA A 37 -13.58 12.76 -18.81
C ALA A 37 -13.67 12.91 -17.27
N ALA A 38 -14.30 11.94 -16.59
CA ALA A 38 -14.45 11.98 -15.14
C ALA A 38 -13.11 11.83 -14.37
N ILE A 39 -12.19 11.00 -14.89
CA ILE A 39 -10.92 10.70 -14.19
C ILE A 39 -9.77 11.61 -14.60
N ALA A 40 -9.87 12.29 -15.75
CA ALA A 40 -8.79 13.13 -16.28
C ALA A 40 -8.26 14.18 -15.29
N PRO A 41 -9.09 14.91 -14.52
CA PRO A 41 -8.59 15.87 -13.54
C PRO A 41 -7.74 15.23 -12.45
N GLU A 42 -8.13 14.05 -11.95
CA GLU A 42 -7.37 13.34 -10.92
C GLU A 42 -6.05 12.76 -11.46
N LEU A 43 -6.06 12.25 -12.70
CA LEU A 43 -4.84 11.79 -13.36
C LEU A 43 -3.86 12.95 -13.57
N ASP A 44 -4.36 14.13 -13.95
CA ASP A 44 -3.52 15.30 -14.17
C ASP A 44 -2.93 15.84 -12.86
N GLU A 45 -3.74 15.89 -11.81
CA GLU A 45 -3.29 16.29 -10.48
C GLU A 45 -2.22 15.32 -9.96
N LEU A 46 -2.48 14.01 -9.96
CA LEU A 46 -1.50 13.03 -9.48
C LEU A 46 -0.25 13.01 -10.35
N GLY A 47 -0.39 13.10 -11.68
CA GLY A 47 0.74 13.18 -12.61
C GLY A 47 1.63 14.40 -12.35
N THR A 48 1.02 15.56 -12.09
CA THR A 48 1.74 16.79 -11.69
C THR A 48 2.46 16.62 -10.35
N ARG A 49 1.79 16.01 -9.36
CA ARG A 49 2.42 15.71 -8.06
C ARG A 49 3.59 14.74 -8.20
N ALA A 50 3.44 13.70 -9.02
CA ALA A 50 4.47 12.72 -9.30
C ALA A 50 5.68 13.34 -10.00
N ALA A 51 5.46 14.21 -10.99
CA ALA A 51 6.55 14.88 -11.70
C ALA A 51 7.30 15.95 -10.86
N GLY A 52 6.70 16.44 -9.77
CA GLY A 52 7.27 17.47 -8.92
C GLY A 52 7.31 17.07 -7.43
N PRO A 53 6.38 17.55 -6.58
CA PRO A 53 6.47 17.41 -5.13
C PRO A 53 6.76 16.00 -4.58
N LEU A 54 6.16 14.94 -5.13
CA LEU A 54 6.40 13.57 -4.68
C LEU A 54 7.79 13.07 -5.09
N ARG A 55 8.23 13.38 -6.32
CA ARG A 55 9.60 13.07 -6.77
C ARG A 55 10.63 13.83 -5.95
N ASP A 56 10.37 15.09 -5.61
CA ASP A 56 11.30 15.89 -4.80
C ASP A 56 11.38 15.36 -3.37
N CYS A 57 10.23 15.00 -2.77
CA CYS A 57 10.17 14.31 -1.49
C CYS A 57 10.95 13.00 -1.54
N GLN A 58 10.68 12.14 -2.53
CA GLN A 58 11.39 10.88 -2.73
C GLN A 58 12.91 11.07 -2.83
N ARG A 59 13.38 12.04 -3.63
CA ARG A 59 14.81 12.32 -3.77
C ARG A 59 15.46 12.77 -2.47
N ALA A 60 14.76 13.60 -1.69
CA ALA A 60 15.24 14.05 -0.39
C ALA A 60 15.22 12.94 0.67
N ASP A 61 14.31 11.96 0.52
CA ASP A 61 14.07 10.89 1.48
C ASP A 61 14.92 9.63 1.25
N ARG A 62 15.63 9.53 0.11
CA ARG A 62 16.55 8.42 -0.21
C ARG A 62 17.51 7.99 0.91
N PRO A 63 18.10 8.88 1.74
CA PRO A 63 18.97 8.45 2.82
C PRO A 63 18.23 7.96 4.08
N ASN A 64 16.90 8.09 4.14
CA ASN A 64 16.08 7.74 5.29
C ASN A 64 15.56 6.30 5.18
N GLU A 65 16.30 5.35 5.72
CA GLU A 65 15.84 3.97 5.85
C GLU A 65 14.98 3.79 7.12
N PRO A 66 13.96 2.92 7.10
CA PRO A 66 13.19 2.59 8.30
C PRO A 66 14.07 2.05 9.42
N GLN A 67 13.86 2.52 10.65
CA GLN A 67 14.65 2.09 11.82
C GLN A 67 13.81 1.26 12.79
N LEU A 68 14.35 0.11 13.21
CA LEU A 68 13.73 -0.74 14.22
C LEU A 68 14.41 -0.52 15.58
N THR A 69 13.62 -0.08 16.55
CA THR A 69 13.99 -0.06 17.97
C THR A 69 13.29 -1.19 18.69
N THR A 70 14.02 -2.24 19.05
CA THR A 70 13.46 -3.43 19.73
C THR A 70 13.22 -3.19 21.22
N PHE A 71 14.09 -2.45 21.89
CA PHE A 71 13.99 -2.11 23.32
C PHE A 71 14.10 -0.60 23.55
N ASP A 72 13.36 -0.09 24.52
CA ASP A 72 13.52 1.30 24.97
C ASP A 72 14.76 1.49 25.88
N ALA A 73 15.01 2.74 26.28
CA ALA A 73 16.15 3.10 27.13
C ALA A 73 16.14 2.46 28.53
N TRP A 74 15.05 1.81 28.93
CA TRP A 74 14.87 1.15 30.23
C TRP A 74 14.80 -0.38 30.13
N GLY A 75 14.97 -0.94 28.93
CA GLY A 75 14.97 -2.38 28.69
C GLY A 75 13.58 -2.98 28.46
N ASN A 76 12.53 -2.18 28.29
CA ASN A 76 11.22 -2.69 27.88
C ASN A 76 11.22 -3.01 26.39
N ARG A 77 10.68 -4.16 25.98
CA ARG A 77 10.50 -4.50 24.55
C ARG A 77 9.41 -3.62 23.94
N VAL A 78 9.72 -2.92 22.84
CA VAL A 78 8.80 -1.97 22.18
C VAL A 78 8.59 -2.23 20.68
N ASP A 79 9.51 -2.94 20.01
CA ASP A 79 9.43 -3.29 18.57
C ASP A 79 8.90 -2.16 17.66
N ARG A 80 9.42 -0.94 17.87
CA ARG A 80 8.98 0.28 17.19
C ARG A 80 9.72 0.45 15.87
N ILE A 81 8.96 0.64 14.80
CA ILE A 81 9.49 0.97 13.48
C ILE A 81 9.23 2.45 13.20
N GLU A 82 10.29 3.21 12.94
CA GLU A 82 10.19 4.60 12.50
C GLU A 82 10.20 4.63 10.97
N SER A 83 9.06 5.01 10.39
CA SER A 83 8.90 5.13 8.94
C SER A 83 9.37 6.50 8.44
N SER A 84 9.76 6.56 7.17
CA SER A 84 10.27 7.78 6.57
C SER A 84 9.15 8.81 6.27
N PRO A 85 9.49 10.11 6.18
CA PRO A 85 8.56 11.13 5.72
C PRO A 85 7.86 10.81 4.38
N LEU A 86 8.58 10.25 3.40
CA LEU A 86 7.96 9.83 2.13
C LEU A 86 6.91 8.76 2.36
N TRP A 87 7.17 7.79 3.24
CA TRP A 87 6.26 6.69 3.51
C TRP A 87 4.90 7.20 4.02
N HIS A 88 4.91 8.15 4.95
CA HIS A 88 3.69 8.79 5.45
C HIS A 88 2.99 9.65 4.39
N GLU A 89 3.74 10.35 3.53
CA GLU A 89 3.12 11.12 2.45
C GLU A 89 2.52 10.20 1.37
N ALA A 90 3.19 9.10 1.05
CA ALA A 90 2.70 8.09 0.12
C ALA A 90 1.39 7.45 0.60
N GLU A 91 1.25 7.18 1.90
CA GLU A 91 -0.01 6.74 2.51
C GLU A 91 -1.12 7.76 2.29
N ARG A 92 -0.89 9.03 2.65
CA ARG A 92 -1.88 10.11 2.48
C ARG A 92 -2.32 10.24 1.03
N VAL A 93 -1.37 10.14 0.09
CA VAL A 93 -1.67 10.15 -1.35
C VAL A 93 -2.51 8.93 -1.73
N ALA A 94 -2.11 7.72 -1.33
CA ALA A 94 -2.82 6.49 -1.65
C ALA A 94 -4.27 6.51 -1.16
N VAL A 95 -4.47 6.99 0.07
CA VAL A 95 -5.79 7.16 0.70
C VAL A 95 -6.61 8.23 -0.01
N ARG A 96 -6.03 9.41 -0.28
CA ARG A 96 -6.71 10.53 -0.96
C ARG A 96 -7.22 10.12 -2.34
N TYR A 97 -6.40 9.45 -3.14
CA TYR A 97 -6.76 9.01 -4.48
C TYR A 97 -7.54 7.68 -4.49
N GLY A 98 -7.78 7.08 -3.32
CA GLY A 98 -8.59 5.89 -3.15
C GLY A 98 -7.99 4.66 -3.84
N LEU A 99 -6.67 4.46 -3.77
CA LEU A 99 -5.99 3.38 -4.47
C LEU A 99 -6.44 1.99 -4.03
N THR A 100 -7.01 1.85 -2.82
CA THR A 100 -7.67 0.62 -2.34
C THR A 100 -9.19 0.76 -2.24
N ALA A 101 -9.72 1.99 -2.26
CA ALA A 101 -11.15 2.30 -2.07
C ALA A 101 -11.97 2.15 -3.35
N ARG A 102 -11.44 2.64 -4.49
CA ARG A 102 -12.14 2.68 -5.79
C ARG A 102 -12.79 1.36 -6.22
N PRO A 103 -12.15 0.19 -6.02
CA PRO A 103 -12.76 -1.10 -6.37
C PRO A 103 -14.10 -1.37 -5.67
N GLN A 104 -14.27 -0.86 -4.45
CA GLN A 104 -15.50 -1.04 -3.67
C GLN A 104 -16.52 0.08 -3.92
N GLU A 105 -16.05 1.31 -4.13
CA GLU A 105 -16.93 2.44 -4.45
C GLU A 105 -17.67 2.26 -5.77
N ARG A 106 -17.04 1.55 -6.73
CA ARG A 106 -17.62 1.18 -8.04
C ARG A 106 -18.30 2.35 -8.77
N GLN A 107 -17.78 3.57 -8.63
CA GLN A 107 -18.34 4.80 -9.24
C GLN A 107 -18.53 4.68 -10.76
N HIS A 108 -17.72 3.84 -11.42
CA HIS A 108 -17.80 3.56 -12.85
C HIS A 108 -18.15 2.09 -13.14
N SER A 109 -18.84 1.41 -12.23
CA SER A 109 -19.18 -0.02 -12.32
C SER A 109 -17.90 -0.86 -12.58
N HIS A 110 -17.93 -1.77 -13.56
CA HIS A 110 -16.78 -2.61 -13.94
C HIS A 110 -15.56 -1.83 -14.42
N TRP A 111 -15.71 -0.57 -14.84
CA TRP A 111 -14.59 0.28 -15.24
C TRP A 111 -13.76 0.76 -14.06
N SER A 112 -14.25 0.72 -12.82
CA SER A 112 -13.61 1.35 -11.65
C SER A 112 -12.19 0.83 -11.35
N ARG A 113 -11.84 -0.38 -11.82
CA ARG A 113 -10.48 -0.94 -11.71
C ARG A 113 -9.47 -0.25 -12.62
N VAL A 114 -9.87 0.18 -13.82
CA VAL A 114 -8.92 0.77 -14.76
C VAL A 114 -8.37 2.12 -14.26
N PRO A 115 -9.21 3.09 -13.81
CA PRO A 115 -8.72 4.33 -13.21
C PRO A 115 -7.82 4.09 -11.98
N GLN A 116 -8.14 3.10 -11.13
CA GLN A 116 -7.30 2.73 -10.00
C GLN A 116 -5.88 2.38 -10.49
N PHE A 117 -5.75 1.51 -11.50
CA PHE A 117 -4.44 1.11 -12.02
C PHE A 117 -3.70 2.23 -12.75
N LEU A 118 -4.41 3.14 -13.44
CA LEU A 118 -3.78 4.33 -14.03
C LEU A 118 -3.18 5.24 -12.95
N LEU A 119 -3.86 5.42 -11.82
CA LEU A 119 -3.33 6.18 -10.68
C LEU A 119 -2.15 5.45 -10.03
N VAL A 120 -2.24 4.11 -9.84
CA VAL A 120 -1.13 3.29 -9.33
C VAL A 120 0.11 3.42 -10.23
N HIS A 121 -0.05 3.44 -11.55
CA HIS A 121 1.05 3.62 -12.51
C HIS A 121 1.77 4.96 -12.32
N LEU A 122 1.04 6.06 -12.14
CA LEU A 122 1.62 7.38 -11.89
C LEU A 122 2.27 7.49 -10.50
N PHE A 123 1.72 6.77 -9.53
CA PHE A 123 2.16 6.77 -8.12
C PHE A 123 3.43 5.93 -7.89
N HIS A 124 3.48 4.71 -8.43
CA HIS A 124 4.52 3.72 -8.18
C HIS A 124 5.97 4.23 -8.28
N PRO A 125 6.40 4.93 -9.35
CA PRO A 125 7.82 5.26 -9.54
C PRO A 125 8.34 6.31 -8.55
N VAL A 126 7.45 7.02 -7.84
CA VAL A 126 7.79 8.20 -7.03
C VAL A 126 7.51 8.02 -5.53
N THR A 127 7.20 6.80 -5.09
CA THR A 127 6.83 6.51 -3.70
C THR A 127 7.55 5.29 -3.12
N ASP A 128 8.75 4.98 -3.60
CA ASP A 128 9.60 3.90 -3.10
C ASP A 128 8.85 2.60 -2.80
N VAL A 129 8.03 2.17 -3.77
CA VAL A 129 7.30 0.90 -3.72
C VAL A 129 6.22 0.84 -2.63
N TYR A 130 5.70 1.98 -2.16
CA TYR A 130 4.46 2.02 -1.34
C TYR A 130 3.25 1.35 -2.05
N THR A 131 3.34 1.07 -3.35
CA THR A 131 2.38 0.19 -4.02
C THR A 131 2.31 -1.23 -3.45
N CYS A 132 3.35 -1.71 -2.76
CA CYS A 132 3.34 -3.02 -2.11
C CYS A 132 2.26 -3.10 -1.01
N PRO A 133 2.24 -2.23 0.02
CA PRO A 133 1.14 -2.22 0.98
C PRO A 133 -0.22 -1.92 0.33
N VAL A 134 -0.29 -1.08 -0.71
CA VAL A 134 -1.54 -0.86 -1.47
C VAL A 134 -2.05 -2.18 -2.08
N ALA A 135 -1.18 -2.95 -2.74
CA ALA A 135 -1.55 -4.21 -3.38
C ALA A 135 -1.98 -5.28 -2.36
N MET A 136 -1.23 -5.43 -1.27
CA MET A 136 -1.59 -6.36 -0.19
C MET A 136 -2.92 -5.98 0.47
N THR A 137 -3.19 -4.68 0.64
CA THR A 137 -4.43 -4.15 1.22
C THR A 137 -5.65 -4.37 0.31
N ASP A 138 -5.52 -4.10 -0.99
CA ASP A 138 -6.56 -4.40 -2.00
C ASP A 138 -6.85 -5.91 -2.05
N GLY A 139 -5.78 -6.73 -2.03
CA GLY A 139 -5.88 -8.18 -1.94
C GLY A 139 -6.63 -8.64 -0.69
N ALA A 140 -6.26 -8.13 0.49
CA ALA A 140 -6.92 -8.46 1.75
C ALA A 140 -8.41 -8.09 1.74
N ALA A 141 -8.77 -6.88 1.28
CA ALA A 141 -10.16 -6.46 1.14
C ALA A 141 -10.93 -7.39 0.20
N ARG A 142 -10.34 -7.77 -0.94
CA ARG A 142 -10.98 -8.71 -1.88
C ARG A 142 -11.15 -10.10 -1.29
N THR A 143 -10.16 -10.61 -0.58
CA THR A 143 -10.17 -11.93 0.08
C THR A 143 -11.25 -11.99 1.15
N LEU A 144 -11.34 -10.98 2.02
CA LEU A 144 -12.38 -10.92 3.05
C LEU A 144 -13.79 -10.93 2.43
N LEU A 145 -14.01 -10.12 1.40
CA LEU A 145 -15.29 -10.10 0.67
C LEU A 145 -15.60 -11.42 -0.03
N ALA A 146 -14.58 -12.16 -0.49
CA ALA A 146 -14.77 -13.48 -1.11
C ALA A 146 -15.07 -14.57 -0.07
N ALA A 147 -14.45 -14.50 1.10
CA ALA A 147 -14.61 -15.46 2.19
C ALA A 147 -15.99 -15.37 2.86
N GLY A 148 -16.67 -14.22 2.80
CA GLY A 148 -18.04 -14.06 3.28
C GLY A 148 -18.20 -14.04 4.81
N ASN A 149 -17.11 -13.91 5.58
CA ASN A 149 -17.17 -13.73 7.02
C ASN A 149 -17.64 -12.30 7.35
N GLN A 150 -18.94 -12.13 7.59
CA GLN A 150 -19.55 -10.81 7.74
C GLN A 150 -18.93 -9.99 8.87
N ALA A 151 -18.60 -10.61 10.00
CA ALA A 151 -18.03 -9.89 11.13
C ALA A 151 -16.63 -9.32 10.83
N LEU A 152 -15.79 -10.09 10.12
CA LEU A 152 -14.50 -9.60 9.64
C LEU A 152 -14.65 -8.54 8.54
N ILE A 153 -15.61 -8.72 7.63
CA ILE A 153 -15.92 -7.75 6.59
C ILE A 153 -16.29 -6.41 7.22
N ASP A 154 -17.26 -6.38 8.13
CA ASP A 154 -17.75 -5.16 8.78
C ASP A 154 -16.66 -4.46 9.59
N ARG A 155 -15.72 -5.21 10.18
CA ARG A 155 -14.60 -4.67 10.94
C ARG A 155 -13.49 -4.10 10.05
N ALA A 156 -13.04 -4.86 9.05
CA ALA A 156 -11.78 -4.60 8.38
C ALA A 156 -11.96 -3.91 7.03
N VAL A 157 -12.92 -4.34 6.19
CA VAL A 157 -13.07 -3.79 4.83
C VAL A 157 -13.26 -2.27 4.84
N PRO A 158 -14.13 -1.67 5.69
CA PRO A 158 -14.27 -0.22 5.74
C PRO A 158 -12.97 0.54 6.06
N ARG A 159 -12.02 -0.09 6.77
CA ARG A 159 -10.73 0.50 7.13
C ARG A 159 -9.70 0.30 6.01
N LEU A 160 -9.65 -0.90 5.43
CA LEU A 160 -8.78 -1.23 4.28
C LEU A 160 -9.13 -0.41 3.02
N THR A 161 -10.37 0.10 2.95
CA THR A 161 -10.88 0.89 1.82
C THR A 161 -11.25 2.31 2.23
N SER A 162 -10.74 2.79 3.37
CA SER A 162 -10.99 4.15 3.86
C SER A 162 -10.34 5.20 2.96
N ARG A 163 -11.01 6.34 2.79
CA ARG A 163 -10.43 7.58 2.25
C ARG A 163 -10.02 8.58 3.35
N ASP A 164 -10.20 8.19 4.60
CA ASP A 164 -9.77 8.93 5.79
C ASP A 164 -8.45 8.32 6.30
N PRO A 165 -7.33 9.05 6.25
CA PRO A 165 -6.02 8.57 6.72
C PRO A 165 -6.04 8.12 8.17
N ASP A 166 -6.80 8.79 9.05
CA ASP A 166 -6.85 8.46 10.48
C ASP A 166 -7.58 7.14 10.77
N ARG A 167 -8.27 6.60 9.77
CA ARG A 167 -9.04 5.35 9.84
C ARG A 167 -8.52 4.27 8.90
N PHE A 168 -7.55 4.61 8.04
CA PHE A 168 -7.04 3.72 7.02
C PHE A 168 -6.16 2.64 7.65
N TRP A 169 -6.38 1.40 7.22
CA TRP A 169 -5.49 0.28 7.56
C TRP A 169 -4.80 -0.21 6.31
N THR A 170 -3.53 -0.58 6.46
CA THR A 170 -2.83 -1.43 5.50
C THR A 170 -2.87 -2.88 5.94
N SER A 171 -2.62 -3.80 5.01
CA SER A 171 -2.47 -5.23 5.30
C SER A 171 -1.11 -5.72 4.85
N GLY A 172 -0.52 -6.62 5.65
CA GLY A 172 0.55 -7.52 5.19
C GLY A 172 -0.04 -8.81 4.60
N GLN A 173 0.82 -9.60 3.94
CA GLN A 173 0.52 -10.96 3.48
C GLN A 173 1.69 -11.87 3.88
N TRP A 174 1.59 -12.47 5.06
CA TRP A 174 2.65 -13.32 5.63
C TRP A 174 2.46 -14.77 5.19
N MET A 175 2.90 -15.09 3.98
CA MET A 175 2.83 -16.46 3.43
C MET A 175 4.18 -17.19 3.49
N THR A 176 5.28 -16.44 3.31
CA THR A 176 6.63 -17.02 3.22
C THR A 176 7.18 -17.32 4.61
N GLU A 177 7.62 -18.56 4.80
CA GLU A 177 8.37 -18.99 5.97
C GLU A 177 9.80 -19.40 5.58
N ALA A 178 10.63 -19.76 6.56
CA ALA A 178 12.01 -20.21 6.33
C ALA A 178 12.11 -21.44 5.43
N THR A 179 11.06 -22.28 5.38
CA THR A 179 10.96 -23.46 4.51
C THR A 179 10.77 -23.12 3.03
N GLY A 180 10.22 -21.95 2.71
CA GLY A 180 10.01 -21.50 1.34
C GLY A 180 8.90 -20.47 1.18
N GLY A 181 8.97 -19.70 0.09
CA GLY A 181 7.91 -18.78 -0.35
C GLY A 181 7.17 -19.22 -1.61
N SER A 182 7.86 -19.92 -2.52
CA SER A 182 7.24 -20.48 -3.73
C SER A 182 6.39 -21.72 -3.43
N ASP A 183 6.83 -22.53 -2.46
CA ASP A 183 6.11 -23.68 -1.94
C ASP A 183 5.74 -23.42 -0.48
N VAL A 184 4.47 -23.08 -0.25
CA VAL A 184 3.88 -22.85 1.07
C VAL A 184 3.29 -24.14 1.67
N GLY A 185 3.41 -25.29 0.98
CA GLY A 185 2.94 -26.58 1.51
C GLY A 185 3.76 -27.09 2.69
N LEU A 186 4.93 -26.47 2.94
CA LEU A 186 5.85 -26.78 4.03
C LEU A 186 5.79 -25.73 5.17
N SER A 187 4.74 -24.91 5.24
CA SER A 187 4.52 -23.99 6.36
C SER A 187 4.46 -24.77 7.68
N GLN A 188 5.17 -24.27 8.68
CA GLN A 188 5.32 -24.88 10.01
C GLN A 188 4.43 -24.20 11.05
N THR A 189 3.84 -23.05 10.73
CA THR A 189 2.83 -22.41 11.58
C THR A 189 1.68 -23.38 11.88
N SER A 190 1.45 -23.65 13.16
CA SER A 190 0.29 -24.40 13.62
C SER A 190 -0.79 -23.47 14.19
N ALA A 191 -2.03 -23.97 14.27
CA ALA A 191 -3.18 -23.25 14.79
C ALA A 191 -3.94 -24.15 15.76
N GLU A 192 -4.08 -23.73 17.02
CA GLU A 192 -4.81 -24.47 18.05
C GLU A 192 -6.11 -23.76 18.43
N CYS A 193 -7.20 -24.53 18.52
CA CYS A 193 -8.47 -24.02 19.04
C CYS A 193 -8.38 -23.87 20.56
N ARG A 194 -8.72 -22.70 21.10
CA ARG A 194 -8.77 -22.47 22.55
C ARG A 194 -10.15 -22.78 23.11
N ASP A 195 -10.23 -23.76 24.02
CA ASP A 195 -11.46 -24.10 24.73
C ASP A 195 -11.97 -22.93 25.59
N GLY A 196 -13.25 -22.56 25.40
CA GLY A 196 -13.95 -21.58 26.25
C GLY A 196 -13.81 -20.11 25.87
N GLY A 197 -13.04 -19.78 24.82
CA GLY A 197 -13.11 -18.47 24.21
C GLY A 197 -14.31 -18.40 23.27
N VAL A 198 -15.36 -17.66 23.63
CA VAL A 198 -16.21 -17.08 22.58
C VAL A 198 -15.27 -16.16 21.81
N ALA A 199 -14.73 -16.67 20.71
CA ALA A 199 -14.17 -15.85 19.65
C ALA A 199 -15.18 -14.71 19.43
N PRO A 200 -14.82 -13.43 19.64
CA PRO A 200 -15.68 -12.37 19.13
C PRO A 200 -15.92 -12.70 17.65
N PRO A 201 -17.15 -12.56 17.11
CA PRO A 201 -17.46 -13.00 15.76
C PRO A 201 -16.35 -12.55 14.79
N GLY A 202 -15.64 -13.51 14.19
CA GLY A 202 -14.53 -13.23 13.28
C GLY A 202 -13.10 -13.41 13.82
N GLU A 203 -12.85 -13.76 15.08
CA GLU A 203 -11.49 -14.09 15.57
C GLU A 203 -11.35 -15.56 15.96
N GLU A 204 -10.92 -16.42 15.04
CA GLU A 204 -10.16 -17.59 15.49
C GLU A 204 -8.86 -17.04 16.08
N VAL A 205 -8.68 -17.19 17.39
CA VAL A 205 -7.40 -16.88 18.05
C VAL A 205 -6.43 -17.99 17.64
N VAL A 206 -5.87 -17.85 16.45
CA VAL A 206 -4.77 -18.69 15.97
C VAL A 206 -3.50 -18.24 16.68
N HIS A 207 -3.00 -19.07 17.59
CA HIS A 207 -1.64 -18.93 18.09
C HIS A 207 -0.70 -19.43 17.01
N VAL A 208 -0.02 -18.50 16.32
CA VAL A 208 1.01 -18.81 15.34
C VAL A 208 2.32 -19.10 16.08
N GLY A 209 2.48 -20.34 16.53
CA GLY A 209 3.76 -20.83 17.03
C GLY A 209 4.64 -21.25 15.85
N SER A 210 5.87 -20.74 15.78
CA SER A 210 6.92 -21.44 15.06
C SER A 210 7.59 -22.42 16.03
N ASP A 211 7.81 -23.68 15.63
CA ASP A 211 8.51 -24.72 16.42
C ASP A 211 10.02 -24.42 16.60
N VAL A 212 10.40 -23.14 16.61
CA VAL A 212 11.73 -22.68 17.00
C VAL A 212 11.70 -22.38 18.50
N PRO A 213 12.43 -23.11 19.35
CA PRO A 213 12.53 -22.78 20.77
C PRO A 213 13.02 -21.34 20.92
N GLY A 214 12.14 -20.44 21.36
CA GLY A 214 12.44 -19.01 21.56
C GLY A 214 12.05 -18.05 20.43
N GLY A 215 11.23 -18.46 19.44
CA GLY A 215 10.68 -17.57 18.42
C GLY A 215 9.54 -16.66 18.94
N PRO A 216 9.44 -15.39 18.51
CA PRO A 216 8.40 -14.47 18.99
C PRO A 216 7.01 -14.75 18.38
N ASP A 217 5.96 -14.53 19.18
CA ASP A 217 4.57 -14.43 18.75
C ASP A 217 4.44 -13.33 17.67
N ALA A 218 3.94 -13.70 16.48
CA ALA A 218 3.68 -12.77 15.39
C ALA A 218 2.38 -11.97 15.67
N GLY A 219 2.43 -11.08 16.65
CA GLY A 219 1.36 -10.11 16.91
C GLY A 219 1.33 -9.03 15.83
N ALA A 220 0.18 -8.82 15.22
CA ALA A 220 -0.06 -7.71 14.29
C ALA A 220 0.20 -6.35 14.98
N THR A 221 1.31 -5.71 14.63
CA THR A 221 1.59 -4.32 15.01
C THR A 221 0.71 -3.40 14.18
N ARG A 222 -0.05 -2.54 14.87
CA ARG A 222 -0.63 -1.34 14.26
C ARG A 222 0.51 -0.40 13.91
N HIS A 223 0.56 0.04 12.66
CA HIS A 223 1.14 1.33 12.29
C HIS A 223 0.04 2.38 12.34
#